data_AF-A0A9E2LMP8-F1
#
_entry.id   AF-A0A9E2LMP8-F1
#
_cell.length_a   1.000
_cell.length_b   1.000
_cell.length_c   1.000
_cell.angle_alpha   90.00
_cell.angle_beta   90.00
_cell.angle_gamma   90.00
#
_symmetry.space_group_name_H-M   'P 1'
#
loop_
_entity.id
_entity.type
_entity.pdbx_description
1 polymer ?
#
loop_
_entity_poly.entity_id
_entity_poly.type
_entity_poly.pdbx_seq_one_letter_code
_entity_poly.pdbx_strand_id
1 'polypeptide(L)'
;KTEILDTSVNVVNLNLSGSGTIIKTIRPDQVNVKLDLNKALIGRNTYTITKENIKLPPGAFLKGVNPSVIEVTLDVPITKELPVQVDWTGKLPESLILSEVKLYPEKLLIVGGSHILKNISTICTEKVLLDNISKSGKISVKPALDPASLKIALGSKDRILIEYVVKKRLQ
;
A
#
# COMPACT_ATOMS: atom_id res chain seq x y z
N LYS A 1 5.57 17.72 5.53
CA LYS A 1 6.27 17.48 4.24
C LYS A 1 5.38 16.57 3.41
N THR A 2 5.20 16.83 2.12
CA THR A 2 4.42 15.96 1.21
C THR A 2 5.20 14.71 0.83
N GLU A 3 4.50 13.60 0.64
CA GLU A 3 5.09 12.30 0.25
C GLU A 3 4.35 11.71 -0.95
N ILE A 4 5.06 10.90 -1.74
CA ILE A 4 4.46 10.12 -2.83
C ILE A 4 3.67 8.98 -2.20
N LEU A 5 2.37 8.96 -2.48
CA LEU A 5 1.45 7.96 -1.98
C LEU A 5 1.25 6.82 -2.98
N ASP A 6 1.12 7.18 -4.26
CA ASP A 6 0.92 6.24 -5.36
C ASP A 6 1.56 6.77 -6.65
N THR A 7 1.93 5.85 -7.54
CA THR A 7 2.50 6.16 -8.86
C THR A 7 2.00 5.17 -9.89
N SER A 8 1.63 5.66 -11.06
CA SER A 8 1.21 4.83 -12.21
C SER A 8 2.27 3.81 -12.63
N VAL A 9 3.55 4.16 -12.54
CA VAL A 9 4.69 3.27 -12.76
C VAL A 9 5.84 3.63 -11.82
N ASN A 10 6.63 2.62 -11.44
CA ASN A 10 7.88 2.77 -10.70
C ASN A 10 9.13 2.49 -11.56
N VAL A 11 8.93 2.01 -12.79
CA VAL A 11 9.99 1.67 -13.75
C VAL A 11 9.66 2.30 -15.10
N VAL A 12 10.68 2.82 -15.77
CA VAL A 12 10.60 3.33 -17.14
C VAL A 12 11.67 2.69 -18.01
N ASN A 13 11.33 2.44 -19.26
CA ASN A 13 12.23 1.87 -20.26
C ASN A 13 12.81 3.00 -21.12
N LEU A 14 14.14 3.01 -21.25
CA LEU A 14 14.87 3.97 -22.07
C LEU A 14 15.47 3.27 -23.28
N ASN A 15 15.10 3.73 -24.47
CA ASN A 15 15.72 3.28 -25.71
C ASN A 15 16.91 4.19 -26.02
N LEU A 16 18.12 3.63 -26.04
CA LEU A 16 19.36 4.36 -26.25
C LEU A 16 20.03 3.95 -27.56
N SER A 17 20.82 4.86 -28.12
CA SER A 17 21.62 4.65 -29.33
C SER A 17 23.00 5.30 -29.18
N GLY A 18 23.99 4.84 -29.93
CA GLY A 18 25.37 5.31 -29.82
C GLY A 18 26.32 4.44 -30.64
N SER A 19 27.63 4.63 -30.47
CA SER A 19 28.64 3.76 -31.07
C SER A 19 28.50 2.30 -30.59
N GLY A 20 28.94 1.34 -31.41
CA GLY A 20 28.86 -0.08 -31.03
C GLY A 20 29.62 -0.39 -29.72
N THR A 21 30.68 0.35 -29.42
CA THR A 21 31.43 0.26 -28.17
C THR A 21 30.60 0.74 -26.99
N ILE A 22 30.00 1.95 -27.06
CA ILE A 22 29.25 2.50 -25.91
C ILE A 22 28.03 1.64 -25.55
N ILE A 23 27.32 1.11 -26.56
CA ILE A 23 26.13 0.26 -26.31
C ILE A 23 26.51 -1.06 -25.63
N LYS A 24 27.71 -1.60 -25.90
CA LYS A 24 28.21 -2.81 -25.24
C LYS A 24 28.73 -2.55 -23.83
N THR A 25 29.20 -1.34 -23.54
CA THR A 25 29.83 -1.01 -22.25
C THR A 25 28.93 -0.24 -21.29
N ILE A 26 27.78 0.25 -21.75
CA ILE A 26 26.87 1.05 -20.92
C ILE A 26 26.35 0.23 -19.74
N ARG A 27 26.40 0.81 -18.54
CA ARG A 27 25.86 0.19 -17.33
C ARG A 27 24.63 0.95 -16.80
N PRO A 28 23.64 0.26 -16.21
CA PRO A 28 22.42 0.91 -15.72
C PRO A 28 22.65 2.04 -14.72
N ASP A 29 23.68 1.95 -13.87
CA ASP A 29 24.02 2.99 -12.88
C ASP A 29 24.54 4.29 -13.50
N GLN A 30 24.97 4.26 -14.77
CA GLN A 30 25.38 5.45 -15.52
C GLN A 30 24.20 6.20 -16.13
N VAL A 31 22.99 5.63 -16.07
CA VAL A 31 21.75 6.22 -16.59
C VAL A 31 20.85 6.55 -15.42
N ASN A 32 20.50 7.82 -15.26
CA ASN A 32 19.68 8.26 -14.12
C ASN A 32 18.50 9.12 -14.60
N VAL A 33 17.30 8.72 -14.22
CA VAL A 33 16.06 9.47 -14.46
C VAL A 33 15.67 10.18 -13.17
N LYS A 34 15.60 11.51 -13.20
CA LYS A 34 15.21 12.35 -12.06
C LYS A 34 14.02 13.21 -12.42
N LEU A 35 12.95 13.04 -11.64
CA LEU A 35 11.77 13.87 -11.71
C LEU A 35 11.78 14.88 -10.56
N ASP A 36 11.59 16.16 -10.88
CA ASP A 36 11.45 17.21 -9.86
C ASP A 36 9.98 17.37 -9.47
N LEU A 37 9.70 17.13 -8.19
CA LEU A 37 8.36 17.22 -7.59
C LEU A 37 8.18 18.49 -6.74
N ASN A 38 9.11 19.45 -6.77
CA ASN A 38 9.04 20.64 -5.93
C ASN A 38 7.82 21.53 -6.21
N LYS A 39 7.26 21.47 -7.42
CA LYS A 39 6.05 22.21 -7.83
C LYS A 39 4.78 21.36 -7.77
N ALA A 40 4.88 20.13 -7.26
CA ALA A 40 3.75 19.23 -7.17
C ALA A 40 2.72 19.73 -6.16
N LEU A 41 1.45 19.59 -6.49
CA LEU A 41 0.34 19.89 -5.59
C LEU A 41 -0.11 18.64 -4.85
N ILE A 42 -0.86 18.81 -3.76
CA ILE A 42 -1.55 17.69 -3.11
C ILE A 42 -2.58 17.12 -4.09
N GLY A 43 -2.63 15.79 -4.21
CA GLY A 43 -3.49 15.07 -5.14
C GLY A 43 -2.72 14.53 -6.35
N ARG A 44 -3.46 14.25 -7.42
CA ARG A 44 -2.91 13.67 -8.66
C ARG A 44 -2.16 14.72 -9.45
N ASN A 45 -0.91 14.42 -9.79
CA ASN A 45 -0.05 15.23 -10.65
C ASN A 45 0.39 14.38 -11.84
N THR A 46 0.43 14.99 -13.02
CA THR A 46 0.92 14.32 -14.24
C THR A 46 2.26 14.93 -14.63
N TYR A 47 3.25 14.08 -14.86
CA TYR A 47 4.59 14.47 -15.25
C TYR A 47 5.00 13.80 -16.54
N THR A 48 5.64 14.57 -17.42
CA THR A 48 6.24 14.05 -18.65
C THR A 48 7.75 13.95 -18.46
N ILE A 49 8.31 12.77 -18.66
CA ILE A 49 9.76 12.54 -18.70
C ILE A 49 10.29 13.05 -20.03
N THR A 50 11.11 14.08 -19.96
CA THR A 50 11.81 14.67 -21.10
C THR A 50 13.31 14.40 -20.99
N LYS A 51 14.08 14.86 -21.99
CA LYS A 51 15.54 14.66 -22.02
C LYS A 51 16.24 15.31 -20.83
N GLU A 52 15.69 16.41 -20.31
CA GLU A 52 16.22 17.17 -19.18
C GLU A 52 16.15 16.37 -17.87
N ASN A 53 15.22 15.41 -17.77
CA ASN A 53 15.11 14.51 -16.63
C ASN A 53 16.13 13.37 -16.66
N ILE A 54 16.83 13.15 -17.78
CA ILE A 54 17.63 11.95 -18.02
C ILE A 54 19.12 12.32 -18.15
N LYS A 55 19.93 11.79 -17.25
CA LYS A 55 21.39 11.84 -17.37
C LYS A 55 21.86 10.60 -18.11
N LEU A 56 22.57 10.81 -19.22
CA LEU A 56 23.13 9.77 -20.07
C LEU A 56 24.65 9.81 -20.01
N PRO A 57 25.34 8.66 -20.20
CA PRO A 57 26.78 8.64 -20.36
C PRO A 57 27.19 9.30 -21.70
N PRO A 58 28.44 9.79 -21.80
CA PRO A 58 28.96 10.37 -23.03
C PRO A 58 28.83 9.43 -24.23
N GLY A 59 28.39 9.98 -25.37
CA GLY A 59 28.24 9.21 -26.62
C GLY A 59 26.96 8.37 -26.73
N ALA A 60 26.11 8.36 -25.69
CA ALA A 60 24.76 7.79 -25.75
C ALA A 60 23.72 8.86 -26.09
N PHE A 61 22.72 8.47 -26.90
CA PHE A 61 21.63 9.31 -27.35
C PHE A 61 20.30 8.61 -27.08
N LEU A 62 19.39 9.34 -26.42
CA LEU A 62 18.02 8.87 -26.18
C LEU A 62 17.23 8.82 -27.49
N LYS A 63 16.61 7.67 -27.77
CA LYS A 63 15.67 7.45 -28.88
C LYS A 63 14.22 7.48 -28.41
N GLY A 64 13.94 7.07 -27.17
CA GLY A 64 12.59 7.08 -26.64
C GLY A 64 12.53 6.68 -25.17
N VAL A 65 11.40 7.02 -24.55
CA VAL A 65 11.07 6.72 -23.15
C VAL A 65 9.69 6.08 -23.14
N ASN A 66 9.53 4.97 -22.42
CA ASN A 66 8.23 4.33 -22.27
C ASN A 66 7.98 3.84 -20.83
N PRO A 67 6.90 4.29 -20.15
CA PRO A 67 6.03 5.39 -20.57
C PRO A 67 6.75 6.74 -20.44
N SER A 68 6.40 7.70 -21.30
CA SER A 68 6.90 9.08 -21.19
C SER A 68 6.10 9.93 -20.22
N VAL A 69 4.89 9.49 -19.83
CA VAL A 69 4.02 10.19 -18.88
C VAL A 69 3.83 9.32 -17.64
N ILE A 70 4.00 9.92 -16.47
CA ILE A 70 3.81 9.30 -15.17
C ILE A 70 2.80 10.13 -14.38
N GLU A 71 1.77 9.47 -13.87
CA GLU A 71 0.92 10.03 -12.83
C GLU A 71 1.49 9.72 -11.44
N VAL A 72 1.63 10.76 -10.62
CA VAL A 72 2.12 10.71 -9.24
C VAL A 72 1.07 11.34 -8.34
N THR A 73 0.64 10.61 -7.32
CA THR A 73 -0.27 11.16 -6.30
C THR A 73 0.52 11.55 -5.07
N LEU A 74 0.49 12.83 -4.71
CA LEU A 74 1.10 13.34 -3.49
C LEU A 74 0.07 13.60 -2.41
N ASP A 75 0.46 13.35 -1.16
CA ASP A 75 -0.37 13.70 -0.02
C ASP A 75 0.50 14.09 1.18
N VAL A 76 -0.14 14.66 2.20
CA VAL A 76 0.47 14.90 3.50
C VAL A 76 0.24 13.64 4.35
N PRO A 77 1.30 12.95 4.81
CA PRO A 77 1.14 11.84 5.73
C PRO A 77 0.58 12.36 7.05
N ILE A 78 -0.51 11.76 7.51
CA ILE A 78 -1.07 11.97 8.83
C ILE A 78 -1.20 10.64 9.56
N THR A 79 -1.34 10.70 10.88
CA THR A 79 -1.66 9.55 11.72
C THR A 79 -3.11 9.67 12.18
N LYS A 80 -3.89 8.60 12.02
CA LYS A 80 -5.28 8.51 12.46
C LYS A 80 -5.50 7.24 13.27
N GLU A 81 -6.14 7.36 14.43
CA GLU A 81 -6.61 6.20 15.19
C GLU A 81 -7.91 5.69 14.59
N LEU A 82 -7.93 4.42 14.17
CA LEU A 82 -9.06 3.79 13.52
C LEU A 82 -9.48 2.51 14.24
N PRO A 83 -10.80 2.28 14.44
CA PRO A 83 -11.30 1.03 14.99
C PRO A 83 -11.06 -0.14 14.03
N VAL A 84 -10.84 -1.32 14.61
CA VAL A 84 -10.64 -2.57 13.88
C VAL A 84 -11.96 -3.34 13.80
N GLN A 85 -12.25 -3.90 12.63
CA GLN A 85 -13.38 -4.82 12.42
C GLN A 85 -12.87 -6.15 11.88
N VAL A 86 -13.46 -7.25 12.34
CA VAL A 86 -13.10 -8.58 11.83
C VAL A 86 -13.83 -8.84 10.51
N ASP A 87 -13.07 -9.25 9.50
CA ASP A 87 -13.64 -9.70 8.22
C ASP A 87 -13.95 -11.20 8.31
N TRP A 88 -15.15 -11.53 8.82
CA TRP A 88 -15.62 -12.90 8.91
C TRP A 88 -16.06 -13.43 7.54
N THR A 89 -15.59 -14.62 7.18
CA THR A 89 -15.96 -15.30 5.93
C THR A 89 -16.35 -16.75 6.16
N GLY A 90 -17.07 -17.33 5.21
CA GLY A 90 -17.64 -18.67 5.36
C GLY A 90 -18.89 -18.68 6.24
N LYS A 91 -19.24 -19.84 6.79
CA LYS A 91 -20.42 -20.00 7.65
C LYS A 91 -20.06 -20.77 8.91
N LEU A 92 -20.50 -20.25 10.05
CA LEU A 92 -20.42 -20.99 11.30
C LEU A 92 -21.37 -22.21 11.24
N PRO A 93 -21.00 -23.37 11.82
CA PRO A 93 -21.91 -24.52 11.91
C PRO A 93 -23.29 -24.13 12.44
N GLU A 94 -24.37 -24.68 11.86
CA GLU A 94 -25.75 -24.25 12.16
C GLU A 94 -26.14 -24.40 13.63
N SER A 95 -25.51 -25.33 14.34
CA SER A 95 -25.71 -25.57 15.77
C SER A 95 -25.07 -24.51 16.66
N LEU A 96 -24.30 -23.57 16.11
CA LEU A 96 -23.54 -22.57 16.84
C LEU A 96 -23.98 -21.13 16.49
N ILE A 97 -23.73 -20.24 17.45
CA ILE A 97 -23.82 -18.79 17.29
C ILE A 97 -22.58 -18.14 17.88
N LEU A 98 -22.03 -17.15 17.17
CA LEU A 98 -20.98 -16.28 17.68
C LEU A 98 -21.60 -15.30 18.67
N SER A 99 -21.35 -15.51 19.96
CA SER A 99 -21.98 -14.75 21.04
C SER A 99 -21.19 -13.51 21.43
N GLU A 100 -19.86 -13.56 21.39
CA GLU A 100 -18.99 -12.46 21.80
C GLU A 100 -17.73 -12.45 20.95
N VAL A 101 -17.22 -11.25 20.66
CA VAL A 101 -15.94 -11.01 19.99
C VAL A 101 -15.25 -9.84 20.68
N LYS A 102 -13.98 -10.00 21.05
CA LYS A 102 -13.12 -8.96 21.61
C LYS A 102 -11.83 -8.87 20.80
N LEU A 103 -11.34 -7.65 20.61
CA LEU A 103 -10.15 -7.36 19.80
C LEU A 103 -9.07 -6.73 20.66
N TYR A 104 -7.84 -7.20 20.49
CA TYR A 104 -6.68 -6.65 21.18
C TYR A 104 -5.55 -6.41 20.17
N PRO A 105 -5.32 -5.16 19.74
CA PRO A 105 -6.06 -3.93 20.11
C PRO A 105 -7.39 -3.77 19.36
N GLU A 106 -8.33 -3.01 19.94
CA GLU A 106 -9.60 -2.62 19.29
C GLU A 106 -9.43 -1.51 18.25
N LYS A 107 -8.32 -0.77 18.33
CA LYS A 107 -7.99 0.33 17.42
C LYS A 107 -6.52 0.27 17.01
N LEU A 108 -6.23 0.80 15.83
CA LEU A 108 -4.87 0.93 15.31
C LEU A 108 -4.58 2.38 14.95
N LEU A 109 -3.34 2.80 15.22
CA LEU A 109 -2.81 4.06 14.70
C LEU A 109 -2.28 3.79 13.29
N ILE A 110 -2.95 4.36 12.29
CA ILE A 110 -2.60 4.19 10.88
C ILE A 110 -1.99 5.48 10.36
N VAL A 111 -0.87 5.34 9.65
CA VAL A 111 -0.18 6.38 8.92
C VAL A 111 -0.55 6.25 7.44
N GLY A 112 -0.94 7.36 6.83
CA GLY A 112 -1.31 7.39 5.42
C GLY A 112 -1.57 8.82 4.93
N GLY A 113 -1.81 8.96 3.63
CA GLY A 113 -2.18 10.24 3.05
C GLY A 113 -3.45 10.81 3.70
N SER A 114 -3.43 12.11 3.99
CA SER A 114 -4.52 12.83 4.63
C SER A 114 -5.87 12.65 3.92
N HIS A 115 -5.87 12.62 2.58
CA HIS A 115 -7.08 12.47 1.79
C HIS A 115 -7.62 11.03 1.87
N ILE A 116 -6.74 10.04 1.84
CA ILE A 116 -7.13 8.63 2.00
C ILE A 116 -7.71 8.41 3.39
N LEU A 117 -6.99 8.81 4.43
CA LEU A 117 -7.41 8.60 5.82
C LEU A 117 -8.67 9.39 6.18
N LYS A 118 -9.00 10.47 5.45
CA LYS A 118 -10.28 11.16 5.60
C LYS A 118 -11.47 10.26 5.26
N ASN A 119 -11.33 9.41 4.24
CA ASN A 119 -12.41 8.56 3.73
C ASN A 119 -12.47 7.18 4.40
N ILE A 120 -11.44 6.80 5.16
CA ILE A 120 -11.40 5.53 5.90
C ILE A 120 -11.94 5.74 7.32
N SER A 121 -12.94 4.93 7.69
CA SER A 121 -13.56 4.93 9.02
C SER A 121 -13.14 3.75 9.90
N THR A 122 -12.72 2.63 9.30
CA THR A 122 -12.41 1.37 9.97
C THR A 122 -11.25 0.66 9.26
N ILE A 123 -10.56 -0.23 9.98
CA ILE A 123 -9.57 -1.14 9.40
C ILE A 123 -10.10 -2.57 9.55
N CYS A 124 -10.23 -3.28 8.43
CA CYS A 124 -10.60 -4.68 8.47
C CYS A 124 -9.38 -5.55 8.82
N THR A 125 -9.61 -6.71 9.42
CA THR A 125 -8.60 -7.76 9.50
C THR A 125 -8.46 -8.48 8.16
N GLU A 126 -7.39 -9.25 7.99
CA GLU A 126 -7.42 -10.35 7.03
C GLU A 126 -8.60 -11.29 7.34
N LYS A 127 -9.06 -12.00 6.30
CA LYS A 127 -10.24 -12.86 6.37
C LYS A 127 -10.11 -13.93 7.44
N VAL A 128 -11.14 -14.07 8.26
CA VAL A 128 -11.25 -15.10 9.30
C VAL A 128 -12.35 -16.08 8.92
N LEU A 129 -11.97 -17.33 8.68
CA LEU A 129 -12.90 -18.39 8.28
C LEU A 129 -13.69 -18.91 9.48
N LEU A 130 -15.01 -18.83 9.39
CA LEU A 130 -15.94 -19.34 10.39
C LEU A 130 -16.10 -20.86 10.33
N ASP A 131 -15.83 -21.49 9.18
CA ASP A 131 -16.13 -22.91 8.93
C ASP A 131 -15.39 -23.85 9.88
N ASN A 132 -14.22 -23.43 10.38
CA ASN A 132 -13.36 -24.22 11.27
C ASN A 132 -13.59 -23.91 12.76
N ILE A 133 -14.55 -23.03 13.10
CA ILE A 133 -14.82 -22.66 14.47
C ILE A 133 -15.86 -23.60 15.07
N SER A 134 -15.41 -24.46 15.98
CA SER A 134 -16.26 -25.41 16.72
C SER A 134 -16.34 -25.12 18.23
N LYS A 135 -15.42 -24.33 18.77
CA LYS A 135 -15.31 -23.98 20.19
C LYS A 135 -14.79 -22.54 20.32
N SER A 136 -15.08 -21.91 21.46
CA SER A 136 -14.54 -20.59 21.79
C SER A 136 -13.01 -20.62 21.81
N GLY A 137 -12.38 -19.53 21.41
CA GLY A 137 -10.94 -19.52 21.22
C GLY A 137 -10.37 -18.14 20.96
N LYS A 138 -9.09 -18.14 20.59
CA LYS A 138 -8.36 -16.93 20.20
C LYS A 138 -7.67 -17.17 18.87
N ILE A 139 -7.64 -16.15 18.01
CA ILE A 139 -6.92 -16.17 16.75
C ILE A 139 -6.14 -14.86 16.58
N SER A 140 -4.91 -14.94 16.06
CA SER A 140 -4.09 -13.76 15.77
C SER A 140 -4.06 -13.53 14.27
N VAL A 141 -4.45 -12.34 13.83
CA VAL A 141 -4.56 -11.96 12.42
C VAL A 141 -3.88 -10.63 12.16
N LYS A 142 -3.54 -10.36 10.90
CA LYS A 142 -3.03 -9.05 10.49
C LYS A 142 -4.18 -8.14 10.06
N PRO A 143 -3.99 -6.80 10.09
CA PRO A 143 -4.91 -5.89 9.43
C PRO A 143 -4.78 -5.99 7.90
N ALA A 144 -5.90 -5.93 7.20
CA ALA A 144 -5.96 -5.77 5.76
C ALA A 144 -5.83 -4.28 5.43
N LEU A 145 -4.62 -3.86 5.06
CA LEU A 145 -4.32 -2.48 4.70
C LEU A 145 -4.58 -2.25 3.21
N ASP A 146 -5.67 -1.55 2.90
CA ASP A 146 -6.03 -1.14 1.55
C ASP A 146 -6.30 0.38 1.54
N PRO A 147 -5.58 1.17 0.72
CA PRO A 147 -4.52 0.76 -0.22
C PRO A 147 -3.18 0.41 0.45
N ALA A 148 -2.31 -0.26 -0.32
CA ALA A 148 -0.98 -0.72 0.13
C ALA A 148 -0.06 0.41 0.63
N SER A 149 -0.41 1.67 0.35
CA SER A 149 0.29 2.85 0.86
C SER A 149 0.08 3.10 2.37
N LEU A 150 -0.96 2.52 2.98
CA LEU A 150 -1.23 2.62 4.41
C LEU A 150 -0.20 1.85 5.22
N LYS A 151 0.19 2.40 6.37
CA LYS A 151 1.16 1.79 7.30
C LYS A 151 0.65 1.86 8.72
N ILE A 152 1.08 0.91 9.54
CA ILE A 152 0.86 0.96 10.98
C ILE A 152 1.91 1.89 11.60
N ALA A 153 1.50 2.76 12.51
CA ALA A 153 2.41 3.66 13.20
C ALA A 153 3.46 2.88 14.00
N LEU A 154 4.70 3.37 14.01
CA LEU A 154 5.81 2.76 14.77
C LEU A 154 5.43 2.60 16.25
N GLY A 155 5.73 1.42 16.81
CA GLY A 155 5.38 1.06 18.19
C GLY A 155 3.95 0.52 18.38
N SER A 156 3.11 0.53 17.35
CA SER A 156 1.81 -0.17 17.39
C SER A 156 1.96 -1.65 17.06
N LYS A 157 1.07 -2.49 17.59
CA LYS A 157 1.05 -3.93 17.29
C LYS A 157 0.62 -4.16 15.84
N ASP A 158 1.37 -4.98 15.10
CA ASP A 158 1.08 -5.35 13.72
C ASP A 158 0.13 -6.56 13.59
N ARG A 159 -0.25 -7.13 14.74
CA ARG A 159 -1.22 -8.23 14.85
C ARG A 159 -2.34 -7.87 15.81
N ILE A 160 -3.54 -8.29 15.44
CA ILE A 160 -4.75 -8.19 16.26
C ILE A 160 -5.07 -9.59 16.80
N LEU A 161 -5.20 -9.69 18.12
CA LEU A 161 -5.73 -10.88 18.78
C LEU A 161 -7.25 -10.76 18.84
N ILE A 162 -7.93 -11.70 18.23
CA ILE A 162 -9.38 -11.85 18.27
C ILE A 162 -9.70 -12.93 19.30
N GLU A 163 -10.40 -12.58 20.36
CA GLU A 163 -10.98 -13.54 21.30
C GLU A 163 -12.47 -13.68 20.98
N TYR A 164 -12.95 -14.89 20.79
CA TYR A 164 -14.34 -15.12 20.39
C TYR A 164 -14.99 -16.23 21.21
N VAL A 165 -16.29 -16.07 21.45
CA VAL A 165 -17.12 -17.02 22.19
C VAL A 165 -18.21 -17.55 21.28
N VAL A 166 -18.30 -18.88 21.14
CA VAL A 166 -19.43 -19.54 20.47
C VAL A 166 -20.30 -20.26 21.48
N LYS A 167 -21.62 -20.22 21.27
CA LYS A 167 -22.62 -20.91 22.09
C LYS A 167 -23.49 -21.78 21.19
N LYS A 168 -24.15 -22.79 21.76
CA LYS A 168 -25.20 -23.52 21.03
C LYS A 168 -26.33 -22.56 20.67
N ARG A 169 -26.81 -22.65 19.43
CA ARG A 169 -28.00 -21.94 19.00
C ARG A 169 -29.20 -22.52 19.74
N LEU A 170 -29.90 -21.69 20.50
CA LEU A 170 -31.17 -22.07 21.12
C LEU A 170 -32.23 -22.14 20.01
N GLN A 171 -32.94 -23.26 19.93
CA GLN A 171 -34.10 -23.46 19.06
C GLN A 171 -35.38 -23.05 19.77
#